data_AF-A0A7N6BH67-F1
#
_entry.id   AF-A0A7N6BH67-F1
#
_cell.length_a   1.000
_cell.length_b   1.000
_cell.length_c   1.000
_cell.angle_alpha   90.00
_cell.angle_beta   90.00
_cell.angle_gamma   90.00
#
_symmetry.space_group_name_H-M   'P 1'
#
loop_
_entity.id
_entity.type
_entity.pdbx_description
1 polymer ?
#
loop_
_entity_poly.entity_id
_entity_poly.type
_entity_poly.pdbx_seq_one_letter_code
_entity_poly.pdbx_strand_id
1 'polypeptide(L)'
;MHCLRTANPGILQLLKNAGIFTRLGADSFVLSRTQQPVPLPCWAAASPHIHRAFHHQKGLDVEQGHKSRLMSTMEDLLFYTITEGKEMIPVSQFISALRKTGLLKSDPRLRDCVHQMRQSTRDSLGPVMMDKKLFRRCIGNNIMLLTKAFRKKFIIPDFEEFAQQINKMYDSAQRQEGGQVADYIPQLAKFNHDLWGVSLCTIDGQRHSVGDTKVPFCLQSCVKPLEYAIAVHELGSEHVHRFVGKEPSGFKFNKLSLNEEDKPHNPMVNAGAIVISSLVKPHSNKAERFDYMMEFLKRMTGTEYVGFSNATFQSERETGDRNYAIGYYLKEKKCFPDSADMIAALDFYFQLCSIEVTCESGSVMAATLANGGICPTTGERVLSAEAVRNTLSLMHSCGMYDFSGQFAFHVGLPAKSGVSGAVLLVVPNVMGVMCWSPPLDRLGNSVRGIHFCQELVSYYNFHNYDNLRHFTKKHDPRRRSDEDPNKSVVNLMFSAYSGDVSALRRFALSAVNMEQRDYDSRTVLHIAAAEGHVEAVIFLTEICKVNPHMKDRWGNTPLDDAMQFGHDVVVSVLQEYQRVYNDSDSPYDTEEANTTLETLESIV
;
A
#
# COMPACT_ATOMS: atom_id res chain seq x y z
N MET A 1 45.84 -3.22 36.05
CA MET A 1 47.14 -2.53 35.99
C MET A 1 47.15 -1.65 34.75
N HIS A 2 46.86 -0.36 34.95
CA HIS A 2 47.78 0.76 34.70
C HIS A 2 48.10 1.04 33.23
N CYS A 3 47.37 1.99 32.64
CA CYS A 3 47.96 3.28 32.28
C CYS A 3 46.87 4.37 32.30
N LEU A 4 47.19 5.52 32.89
CA LEU A 4 46.28 6.60 33.30
C LEU A 4 46.96 7.93 32.94
N ARG A 5 46.13 8.93 32.59
CA ARG A 5 46.36 10.39 32.55
C ARG A 5 46.91 10.93 31.22
N THR A 6 46.23 11.89 30.59
CA THR A 6 45.94 13.23 31.16
C THR A 6 44.49 13.72 31.00
N ALA A 7 43.96 14.31 32.07
CA ALA A 7 42.78 15.21 32.12
C ALA A 7 43.29 16.67 32.09
N ASN A 8 42.51 17.70 31.74
CA ASN A 8 41.53 18.42 32.58
C ASN A 8 41.10 19.74 31.84
N PRO A 9 40.17 20.58 32.34
CA PRO A 9 38.78 20.36 32.77
C PRO A 9 37.80 21.48 32.31
N GLY A 10 36.51 21.21 32.24
CA GLY A 10 35.49 22.26 32.19
C GLY A 10 34.10 21.70 31.96
N ILE A 11 33.18 22.03 32.86
CA ILE A 11 31.74 21.69 32.82
C ILE A 11 31.40 20.32 33.44
N LEU A 12 31.55 20.25 34.77
CA LEU A 12 30.79 19.34 35.62
C LEU A 12 30.58 19.99 37.00
N GLN A 13 29.64 20.93 37.05
CA GLN A 13 29.04 21.48 38.26
C GLN A 13 27.60 21.89 37.93
N LEU A 14 26.66 21.58 38.85
CA LEU A 14 25.18 21.62 38.74
C LEU A 14 24.64 20.30 38.16
N LEU A 15 24.22 19.30 38.93
CA LEU A 15 23.22 19.35 40.00
C LEU A 15 23.45 18.20 41.00
N LYS A 16 23.89 18.55 42.21
CA LYS A 16 23.64 17.81 43.45
C LYS A 16 22.59 18.61 44.23
N ASN A 17 21.45 17.99 44.51
CA ASN A 17 20.38 18.29 45.49
C ASN A 17 19.14 17.55 44.97
N ALA A 18 18.49 16.56 45.60
CA ALA A 18 18.49 15.94 46.92
C ALA A 18 18.07 14.45 46.67
N GLY A 19 18.52 13.40 47.37
CA GLY A 19 18.13 13.02 48.74
C GLY A 19 16.61 13.09 48.93
N ILE A 20 15.81 12.11 49.37
CA ILE A 20 15.92 10.94 50.26
C ILE A 20 14.54 10.19 50.07
N PHE A 21 14.35 8.87 49.95
CA PHE A 21 14.02 7.94 51.06
C PHE A 21 13.69 6.51 50.53
N THR A 22 14.43 5.53 51.06
CA THR A 22 14.07 4.17 51.54
C THR A 22 13.37 3.10 50.68
N ARG A 23 14.04 1.94 50.60
CA ARG A 23 13.49 0.57 50.41
C ARG A 23 13.22 -0.10 51.77
N LEU A 24 12.25 -1.03 51.77
CA LEU A 24 11.94 -2.18 52.67
C LEU A 24 10.42 -2.17 52.89
N GLY A 25 9.63 -3.25 52.85
CA GLY A 25 9.77 -4.70 52.77
C GLY A 25 8.35 -5.28 52.92
N ALA A 26 8.20 -6.59 52.72
CA ALA A 26 6.97 -7.39 52.66
C ALA A 26 5.87 -7.10 53.71
N ASP A 27 4.59 -7.19 53.33
CA ASP A 27 3.75 -8.37 53.63
C ASP A 27 2.30 -8.25 53.09
N SER A 28 1.75 -9.43 52.83
CA SER A 28 0.38 -9.82 52.43
C SER A 28 -0.80 -9.05 53.05
N PHE A 29 -1.87 -8.81 52.28
CA PHE A 29 -3.27 -9.04 52.71
C PHE A 29 -4.25 -8.94 51.51
N VAL A 30 -5.12 -9.95 51.44
CA VAL A 30 -6.31 -10.10 50.58
C VAL A 30 -7.30 -8.97 50.84
N LEU A 31 -8.02 -8.47 49.81
CA LEU A 31 -9.43 -8.05 49.91
C LEU A 31 -10.09 -7.76 48.55
N SER A 32 -11.27 -8.36 48.40
CA SER A 32 -12.31 -8.19 47.38
C SER A 32 -12.98 -6.81 47.37
N ARG A 33 -13.58 -6.40 46.24
CA ARG A 33 -14.83 -5.60 46.06
C ARG A 33 -15.01 -5.35 44.55
N THR A 34 -16.03 -5.78 43.80
CA THR A 34 -17.48 -5.44 43.83
C THR A 34 -17.80 -4.00 44.25
N GLN A 35 -18.17 -3.14 43.29
CA GLN A 35 -19.32 -2.24 43.38
C GLN A 35 -19.64 -1.50 42.07
N GLN A 36 -20.95 -1.34 41.84
CA GLN A 36 -21.66 -0.65 40.75
C GLN A 36 -21.66 0.89 40.92
N PRO A 37 -21.98 1.66 39.86
CA PRO A 37 -22.04 3.12 39.90
C PRO A 37 -23.36 3.70 40.45
N VAL A 38 -23.24 4.91 41.01
CA VAL A 38 -24.25 5.73 41.72
C VAL A 38 -25.12 6.56 40.75
N PRO A 39 -26.44 6.74 40.98
CA PRO A 39 -27.32 7.62 40.22
C PRO A 39 -27.68 8.93 40.97
N LEU A 40 -28.04 9.99 40.24
CA LEU A 40 -28.61 11.26 40.73
C LEU A 40 -29.58 11.84 39.66
N PRO A 41 -30.56 12.71 40.01
CA PRO A 41 -31.99 12.36 39.96
C PRO A 41 -32.88 13.26 39.07
N CYS A 42 -34.06 12.75 38.72
CA CYS A 42 -35.18 13.48 38.10
C CYS A 42 -35.99 14.28 39.13
N TRP A 43 -36.61 15.38 38.69
CA TRP A 43 -37.75 16.02 39.35
C TRP A 43 -38.99 16.00 38.44
N ALA A 44 -40.12 15.65 39.06
CA ALA A 44 -41.49 15.48 38.54
C ALA A 44 -42.14 16.85 38.17
N ALA A 45 -43.36 17.02 37.64
CA ALA A 45 -44.64 16.29 37.58
C ALA A 45 -45.47 16.91 36.40
N ALA A 46 -46.65 16.52 35.94
CA ALA A 46 -47.79 15.78 36.49
C ALA A 46 -48.72 15.30 35.34
N SER A 47 -49.48 14.22 35.55
CA SER A 47 -50.70 13.82 34.79
C SER A 47 -51.97 14.32 35.53
N PRO A 48 -53.21 14.21 34.96
CA PRO A 48 -53.98 12.94 34.92
C PRO A 48 -54.84 12.73 33.64
N HIS A 49 -54.78 11.55 33.02
CA HIS A 49 -55.78 10.45 33.00
C HIS A 49 -57.19 10.73 32.43
N ILE A 50 -57.59 9.92 31.43
CA ILE A 50 -58.80 9.05 31.44
C ILE A 50 -58.58 7.87 30.47
N HIS A 51 -58.96 6.68 30.94
CA HIS A 51 -58.78 5.34 30.37
C HIS A 51 -59.62 5.03 29.12
N ARG A 52 -59.08 4.19 28.21
CA ARG A 52 -59.70 2.90 27.81
C ARG A 52 -58.72 2.00 27.06
N ALA A 53 -58.70 0.72 27.46
CA ALA A 53 -57.93 -0.36 26.85
C ALA A 53 -58.40 -0.67 25.42
N PHE A 54 -57.51 -1.19 24.56
CA PHE A 54 -57.74 -2.41 23.75
C PHE A 54 -56.55 -2.73 22.82
N HIS A 55 -56.23 -4.04 22.78
CA HIS A 55 -55.57 -4.82 21.73
C HIS A 55 -54.08 -4.61 21.37
N HIS A 56 -53.33 -5.69 21.59
CA HIS A 56 -52.10 -6.05 20.88
C HIS A 56 -52.29 -5.99 19.35
N GLN A 57 -51.47 -5.19 18.67
CA GLN A 57 -51.14 -5.40 17.26
C GLN A 57 -49.65 -5.19 17.03
N LYS A 58 -49.05 -6.16 16.33
CA LYS A 58 -47.65 -6.25 15.92
C LYS A 58 -47.19 -4.99 15.19
N GLY A 59 -46.08 -4.39 15.64
CA GLY A 59 -45.30 -3.42 14.88
C GLY A 59 -44.01 -4.05 14.37
N LEU A 60 -44.05 -4.60 13.15
CA LEU A 60 -42.91 -4.90 12.29
C LEU A 60 -43.28 -4.36 10.90
N ASP A 61 -42.30 -3.85 10.14
CA ASP A 61 -42.37 -3.42 8.72
C ASP A 61 -42.25 -1.92 8.38
N VAL A 62 -41.58 -1.09 9.19
CA VAL A 62 -41.23 0.30 8.77
C VAL A 62 -39.75 0.48 8.42
N GLU A 63 -38.82 -0.28 9.04
CA GLU A 63 -37.39 -0.12 8.75
C GLU A 63 -36.93 -0.75 7.40
N GLN A 64 -37.60 -1.79 6.92
CA GLN A 64 -37.25 -2.44 5.65
C GLN A 64 -37.64 -1.61 4.41
N GLY A 65 -38.75 -0.86 4.48
CA GLY A 65 -39.22 -0.01 3.38
C GLY A 65 -38.32 1.20 3.12
N HIS A 66 -37.68 1.75 4.16
CA HIS A 66 -36.79 2.90 4.02
C HIS A 66 -35.42 2.54 3.42
N LYS A 67 -34.85 1.39 3.83
CA LYS A 67 -33.62 0.84 3.23
C LYS A 67 -33.81 0.49 1.75
N SER A 68 -34.92 -0.15 1.39
CA SER A 68 -35.27 -0.48 0.00
C SER A 68 -35.34 0.76 -0.90
N ARG A 69 -35.96 1.85 -0.42
CA ARG A 69 -36.08 3.11 -1.17
C ARG A 69 -34.76 3.88 -1.29
N LEU A 70 -33.89 3.80 -0.27
CA LEU A 70 -32.55 4.39 -0.30
C LEU A 70 -31.60 3.63 -1.25
N MET A 71 -31.74 2.30 -1.32
CA MET A 71 -30.94 1.47 -2.22
C MET A 71 -31.31 1.70 -3.69
N SER A 72 -32.62 1.78 -3.99
CA SER A 72 -33.08 2.07 -5.36
C SER A 72 -32.69 3.47 -5.85
N THR A 73 -32.58 4.44 -4.93
CA THR A 73 -32.09 5.79 -5.25
C THR A 73 -30.58 5.82 -5.47
N MET A 74 -29.80 5.01 -4.75
CA MET A 74 -28.35 4.91 -4.96
C MET A 74 -27.98 4.23 -6.28
N GLU A 75 -28.71 3.18 -6.66
CA GLU A 75 -28.55 2.52 -7.96
C GLU A 75 -28.83 3.48 -9.12
N ASP A 76 -29.90 4.28 -9.01
CA ASP A 76 -30.23 5.28 -10.02
C ASP A 76 -29.18 6.39 -10.11
N LEU A 77 -28.67 6.86 -8.97
CA LEU A 77 -27.62 7.87 -8.94
C LEU A 77 -26.35 7.35 -9.60
N LEU A 78 -25.98 6.09 -9.33
CA LEU A 78 -24.85 5.43 -9.95
C LEU A 78 -25.06 5.27 -11.46
N PHE A 79 -26.26 4.89 -11.90
CA PHE A 79 -26.61 4.84 -13.32
C PHE A 79 -26.34 6.18 -13.98
N TYR A 80 -26.92 7.27 -13.45
CA TYR A 80 -26.72 8.61 -14.02
C TYR A 80 -25.27 9.10 -14.00
N THR A 81 -24.50 8.69 -12.99
CA THR A 81 -23.06 8.98 -12.91
C THR A 81 -22.30 8.32 -14.06
N ILE A 82 -22.67 7.09 -14.43
CA ILE A 82 -22.02 6.34 -15.51
C ILE A 82 -22.55 6.75 -16.88
N THR A 83 -23.83 7.08 -16.99
CA THR A 83 -24.47 7.43 -18.26
C THR A 83 -24.32 8.89 -18.66
N GLU A 84 -23.74 9.73 -17.78
CA GLU A 84 -23.63 11.18 -17.99
C GLU A 84 -25.01 11.81 -18.31
N GLY A 85 -26.05 11.33 -17.64
CA GLY A 85 -27.43 11.80 -17.83
C GLY A 85 -28.22 11.11 -18.94
N LYS A 86 -27.63 10.19 -19.73
CA LYS A 86 -28.36 9.43 -20.76
C LYS A 86 -29.34 8.44 -20.14
N GLU A 87 -30.49 8.25 -20.78
CA GLU A 87 -31.53 7.30 -20.31
C GLU A 87 -31.17 5.84 -20.55
N MET A 88 -30.32 5.57 -21.55
CA MET A 88 -29.93 4.24 -22.01
C MET A 88 -28.46 4.26 -22.43
N ILE A 89 -27.69 3.23 -22.06
CA ILE A 89 -26.32 3.04 -22.53
C ILE A 89 -26.10 1.64 -23.08
N PRO A 90 -25.22 1.44 -24.07
CA PRO A 90 -24.80 0.09 -24.46
C PRO A 90 -24.11 -0.62 -23.30
N VAL A 91 -24.39 -1.92 -23.11
CA VAL A 91 -23.71 -2.75 -22.09
C VAL A 91 -22.18 -2.73 -22.28
N SER A 92 -21.70 -2.62 -23.52
CA SER A 92 -20.28 -2.48 -23.85
C SER A 92 -19.65 -1.22 -23.25
N GLN A 93 -20.39 -0.11 -23.18
CA GLN A 93 -19.94 1.13 -22.56
C GLN A 93 -19.81 0.97 -21.04
N PHE A 94 -20.79 0.36 -20.38
CA PHE A 94 -20.71 0.04 -18.94
C PHE A 94 -19.51 -0.86 -18.63
N ILE A 95 -19.29 -1.91 -19.43
CA ILE A 95 -18.13 -2.80 -19.32
C ILE A 95 -16.81 -2.04 -19.49
N SER A 96 -16.75 -1.11 -20.45
CA SER A 96 -15.56 -0.29 -20.68
C SER A 96 -15.29 0.62 -19.47
N ALA A 97 -16.32 1.27 -18.94
CA ALA A 97 -16.23 2.10 -17.75
C ALA A 97 -15.80 1.29 -16.52
N LEU A 98 -16.33 0.07 -16.36
CA LEU A 98 -15.91 -0.85 -15.29
C LEU A 98 -14.42 -1.22 -15.42
N ARG A 99 -13.94 -1.52 -16.63
CA ARG A 99 -12.52 -1.83 -16.88
C ARG A 99 -11.61 -0.64 -16.54
N LYS A 100 -12.04 0.60 -16.80
CA LYS A 100 -11.30 1.81 -16.42
C LYS A 100 -11.09 1.96 -14.91
N THR A 101 -11.97 1.40 -14.09
CA THR A 101 -11.77 1.35 -12.63
C THR A 101 -10.68 0.35 -12.21
N GLY A 102 -10.22 -0.51 -13.12
CA GLY A 102 -9.24 -1.57 -12.86
C GLY A 102 -9.85 -2.92 -12.49
N LEU A 103 -11.17 -3.01 -12.30
CA LEU A 103 -11.84 -4.30 -12.04
C LEU A 103 -11.92 -5.16 -13.29
N LEU A 104 -11.65 -6.45 -13.14
CA LEU A 104 -11.80 -7.44 -14.21
C LEU A 104 -13.20 -8.08 -14.20
N LYS A 105 -13.67 -8.49 -15.38
CA LYS A 105 -14.93 -9.25 -15.51
C LYS A 105 -14.88 -10.62 -14.83
N SER A 106 -13.69 -11.16 -14.62
CA SER A 106 -13.44 -12.43 -13.93
C SER A 106 -13.45 -12.29 -12.41
N ASP A 107 -13.58 -11.06 -11.87
CA ASP A 107 -13.64 -10.85 -10.41
C ASP A 107 -14.81 -11.63 -9.80
N PRO A 108 -14.55 -12.55 -8.85
CA PRO A 108 -15.58 -13.35 -8.20
C PRO A 108 -16.69 -12.51 -7.54
N ARG A 109 -16.37 -11.30 -7.04
CA ARG A 109 -17.34 -10.39 -6.43
C ARG A 109 -18.29 -9.78 -7.46
N LEU A 110 -17.98 -9.83 -8.75
CA LEU A 110 -18.81 -9.32 -9.85
C LEU A 110 -19.56 -10.44 -10.60
N ARG A 111 -19.48 -11.68 -10.14
CA ARG A 111 -20.04 -12.85 -10.83
C ARG A 111 -21.51 -12.69 -11.16
N ASP A 112 -22.32 -12.25 -10.19
CA ASP A 112 -23.77 -12.07 -10.36
C ASP A 112 -24.07 -10.99 -11.40
N CYS A 113 -23.38 -9.85 -11.31
CA CYS A 113 -23.49 -8.75 -12.26
C CYS A 113 -23.16 -9.19 -13.70
N VAL A 114 -22.03 -9.86 -13.87
CA VAL A 114 -21.59 -10.37 -15.18
C VAL A 114 -22.54 -11.45 -15.70
N HIS A 115 -23.08 -12.30 -14.83
CA HIS A 115 -24.06 -13.31 -15.22
C HIS A 115 -25.36 -12.68 -15.74
N GLN A 116 -25.92 -11.70 -15.03
CA GLN A 116 -27.13 -10.99 -15.44
C GLN A 116 -26.94 -10.21 -16.76
N MET A 117 -25.77 -9.59 -16.95
CA MET A 117 -25.42 -8.94 -18.23
C MET A 117 -25.34 -9.95 -19.38
N ARG A 118 -24.71 -11.12 -19.16
CA ARG A 118 -24.60 -12.18 -20.17
C ARG A 118 -25.95 -12.79 -20.53
N GLN A 119 -26.82 -13.04 -19.55
CA GLN A 119 -28.19 -13.51 -19.81
C GLN A 119 -28.94 -12.53 -20.72
N SER A 120 -28.94 -11.24 -20.36
CA SER A 120 -29.62 -10.20 -21.13
C SER A 120 -29.06 -10.02 -22.55
N THR A 121 -27.77 -10.33 -22.75
CA THR A 121 -27.12 -10.33 -24.07
C THR A 121 -27.50 -11.53 -24.92
N ARG A 122 -27.77 -12.69 -24.31
CA ARG A 122 -28.21 -13.89 -25.06
C ARG A 122 -29.66 -13.80 -25.52
N ASP A 123 -30.49 -13.10 -24.75
CA ASP A 123 -31.92 -12.94 -25.06
C ASP A 123 -32.18 -11.93 -26.19
N SER A 124 -31.16 -11.17 -26.61
CA SER A 124 -31.27 -10.13 -27.64
C SER A 124 -30.43 -10.46 -28.88
N LEU A 125 -31.01 -10.27 -30.08
CA LEU A 125 -30.32 -10.47 -31.37
C LEU A 125 -29.41 -9.30 -31.78
N GLY A 126 -29.31 -8.24 -30.96
CA GLY A 126 -28.57 -7.01 -31.24
C GLY A 126 -27.87 -6.41 -30.01
N PRO A 127 -27.21 -5.24 -30.16
CA PRO A 127 -26.52 -4.58 -29.06
C PRO A 127 -27.51 -4.24 -27.94
N VAL A 128 -27.30 -4.85 -26.77
CA VAL A 128 -28.17 -4.62 -25.62
C VAL A 128 -27.98 -3.21 -25.09
N MET A 129 -29.09 -2.47 -25.06
CA MET A 129 -29.20 -1.21 -24.37
C MET A 129 -29.61 -1.48 -22.93
N MET A 130 -28.85 -0.91 -22.01
CA MET A 130 -29.08 -0.98 -20.58
C MET A 130 -29.89 0.24 -20.14
N ASP A 131 -31.16 -0.01 -19.80
CA ASP A 131 -32.02 0.93 -19.10
C ASP A 131 -31.80 0.84 -17.58
N LYS A 132 -32.44 1.74 -16.82
CA LYS A 132 -32.35 1.72 -15.35
C LYS A 132 -32.81 0.39 -14.75
N LYS A 133 -33.86 -0.22 -15.29
CA LYS A 133 -34.41 -1.48 -14.73
C LYS A 133 -33.41 -2.63 -14.90
N LEU A 134 -32.82 -2.75 -16.09
CA LEU A 134 -31.77 -3.71 -16.38
C LEU A 134 -30.53 -3.44 -15.52
N PHE A 135 -30.13 -2.18 -15.37
CA PHE A 135 -29.01 -1.79 -14.52
C PHE A 135 -29.21 -2.23 -13.05
N ARG A 136 -30.36 -1.94 -12.46
CA ARG A 136 -30.69 -2.37 -11.08
C ARG A 136 -30.63 -3.88 -10.93
N ARG A 137 -31.20 -4.63 -11.89
CA ARG A 137 -31.14 -6.10 -11.92
C ARG A 137 -29.70 -6.61 -12.00
N CYS A 138 -28.84 -5.94 -12.76
CA CYS A 138 -27.43 -6.32 -12.89
C CYS A 138 -26.60 -5.98 -11.65
N ILE A 139 -26.90 -4.92 -10.93
CA ILE A 139 -25.98 -4.36 -9.93
C ILE A 139 -26.41 -4.58 -8.47
N GLY A 140 -27.68 -4.91 -8.21
CA GLY A 140 -28.23 -4.96 -6.86
C GLY A 140 -27.37 -5.70 -5.82
N ASN A 141 -26.82 -6.87 -6.15
CA ASN A 141 -25.97 -7.64 -5.23
C ASN A 141 -24.55 -7.08 -5.05
N ASN A 142 -24.09 -6.25 -5.99
CA ASN A 142 -22.69 -5.77 -6.06
C ASN A 142 -22.58 -4.24 -5.96
N ILE A 143 -23.67 -3.56 -5.59
CA ILE A 143 -23.80 -2.10 -5.56
C ILE A 143 -22.73 -1.43 -4.70
N MET A 144 -22.36 -2.01 -3.56
CA MET A 144 -21.36 -1.41 -2.66
C MET A 144 -19.97 -1.34 -3.30
N LEU A 145 -19.53 -2.43 -3.95
CA LEU A 145 -18.25 -2.49 -4.65
C LEU A 145 -18.22 -1.51 -5.83
N LEU A 146 -19.27 -1.53 -6.65
CA LEU A 146 -19.37 -0.66 -7.83
C LEU A 146 -19.49 0.81 -7.43
N THR A 147 -20.22 1.12 -6.36
CA THR A 147 -20.28 2.48 -5.80
C THR A 147 -18.90 2.95 -5.34
N LYS A 148 -18.10 2.09 -4.72
CA LYS A 148 -16.71 2.42 -4.35
C LYS A 148 -15.85 2.67 -5.59
N ALA A 149 -15.98 1.81 -6.61
CA ALA A 149 -15.23 1.91 -7.86
C ALA A 149 -15.50 3.24 -8.60
N PHE A 150 -16.77 3.51 -8.92
CA PHE A 150 -17.16 4.67 -9.73
C PHE A 150 -17.07 6.01 -8.97
N ARG A 151 -17.09 6.01 -7.64
CA ARG A 151 -16.83 7.22 -6.83
C ARG A 151 -15.34 7.52 -6.67
N LYS A 152 -14.45 6.82 -7.39
CA LYS A 152 -12.99 6.93 -7.25
C LYS A 152 -12.58 6.83 -5.77
N LYS A 153 -13.13 5.84 -5.06
CA LYS A 153 -12.84 5.53 -3.64
C LYS A 153 -11.97 4.30 -3.46
N PHE A 154 -11.50 3.71 -4.56
CA PHE A 154 -10.44 2.71 -4.48
C PHE A 154 -9.12 3.34 -4.07
N ILE A 155 -8.24 2.50 -3.54
CA ILE A 155 -6.93 2.88 -3.04
C ILE A 155 -6.07 3.55 -4.11
N ILE A 156 -6.28 3.22 -5.38
CA ILE A 156 -5.74 3.96 -6.52
C ILE A 156 -6.94 4.53 -7.32
N PRO A 157 -7.28 5.82 -7.14
CA PRO A 157 -8.42 6.45 -7.79
C PRO A 157 -8.30 6.49 -9.32
N ASP A 158 -7.16 6.95 -9.83
CA ASP A 158 -6.89 7.18 -11.26
C ASP A 158 -6.08 6.01 -11.85
N PHE A 159 -6.71 4.83 -11.83
CA PHE A 159 -6.03 3.55 -12.15
C PHE A 159 -5.55 3.44 -13.60
N GLU A 160 -6.24 4.07 -14.56
CA GLU A 160 -5.84 4.03 -15.98
C GLU A 160 -4.49 4.74 -16.21
N GLU A 161 -4.27 5.89 -15.58
CA GLU A 161 -2.99 6.61 -15.63
C GLU A 161 -1.89 5.85 -14.91
N PHE A 162 -2.20 5.31 -13.72
CA PHE A 162 -1.29 4.43 -12.98
C PHE A 162 -0.85 3.22 -13.83
N ALA A 163 -1.79 2.54 -14.50
CA ALA A 163 -1.49 1.40 -15.36
C ALA A 163 -0.61 1.78 -16.56
N GLN A 164 -0.82 2.94 -17.17
CA GLN A 164 0.05 3.45 -18.24
C GLN A 164 1.47 3.70 -17.75
N GLN A 165 1.63 4.24 -16.53
CA GLN A 165 2.94 4.46 -15.96
C GLN A 165 3.66 3.14 -15.63
N ILE A 166 2.93 2.12 -15.17
CA ILE A 166 3.47 0.76 -14.99
C ILE A 166 3.95 0.17 -16.33
N ASN A 167 3.25 0.41 -17.45
CA ASN A 167 3.72 -0.02 -18.77
C ASN A 167 5.08 0.59 -19.11
N LYS A 168 5.28 1.89 -18.83
CA LYS A 168 6.58 2.54 -19.09
C LYS A 168 7.71 1.95 -18.26
N MET A 169 7.43 1.63 -16.99
CA MET A 169 8.41 0.96 -16.12
C MET A 169 8.72 -0.47 -16.61
N TYR A 170 7.70 -1.19 -17.09
CA TYR A 170 7.89 -2.48 -17.73
C TYR A 170 8.81 -2.38 -18.96
N ASP A 171 8.56 -1.42 -19.84
CA ASP A 171 9.34 -1.19 -21.07
C ASP A 171 10.79 -0.78 -20.76
N SER A 172 11.01 -0.04 -19.67
CA SER A 172 12.34 0.32 -19.19
C SER A 172 13.11 -0.91 -18.67
N ALA A 173 12.48 -1.69 -17.80
CA ALA A 173 13.06 -2.92 -17.25
C ALA A 173 13.32 -4.00 -18.33
N GLN A 174 12.51 -4.05 -19.39
CA GLN A 174 12.69 -5.00 -20.50
C GLN A 174 14.04 -4.84 -21.20
N ARG A 175 14.60 -3.61 -21.23
CA ARG A 175 15.90 -3.30 -21.87
C ARG A 175 17.10 -3.85 -21.09
N GLN A 176 16.89 -4.37 -19.88
CA GLN A 176 17.94 -5.02 -19.13
C GLN A 176 18.17 -6.43 -19.72
N GLU A 177 19.30 -6.60 -20.40
CA GLU A 177 19.72 -7.86 -21.05
C GLU A 177 20.70 -8.69 -20.20
N GLY A 178 21.07 -8.19 -19.03
CA GLY A 178 21.98 -8.88 -18.12
C GLY A 178 21.32 -10.05 -17.37
N GLY A 179 22.17 -10.92 -16.82
CA GLY A 179 21.76 -12.05 -15.98
C GLY A 179 21.98 -13.41 -16.64
N GLN A 180 21.69 -14.47 -15.90
CA GLN A 180 21.76 -15.86 -16.39
C GLN A 180 20.59 -16.67 -15.87
N VAL A 181 20.00 -17.51 -16.72
CA VAL A 181 18.94 -18.44 -16.30
C VAL A 181 19.54 -19.49 -15.37
N ALA A 182 18.83 -19.84 -14.29
CA ALA A 182 19.25 -20.89 -13.39
C ALA A 182 19.32 -22.24 -14.12
N ASP A 183 20.52 -22.82 -14.19
CA ASP A 183 20.81 -24.04 -14.95
C ASP A 183 21.08 -25.28 -14.06
N TYR A 184 21.39 -25.07 -12.78
CA TYR A 184 21.62 -26.15 -11.81
C TYR A 184 20.37 -26.99 -11.49
N ILE A 185 19.17 -26.49 -11.84
CA ILE A 185 17.93 -27.27 -11.91
C ILE A 185 17.55 -27.36 -13.40
N PRO A 186 17.76 -28.51 -14.07
CA PRO A 186 17.53 -28.68 -15.50
C PRO A 186 16.18 -28.17 -16.04
N GLN A 187 15.13 -28.17 -15.22
CA GLN A 187 13.79 -27.73 -15.59
C GLN A 187 13.71 -26.21 -15.71
N LEU A 188 14.45 -25.48 -14.87
CA LEU A 188 14.51 -24.02 -14.92
C LEU A 188 15.33 -23.54 -16.14
N ALA A 189 16.34 -24.31 -16.55
CA ALA A 189 17.16 -24.03 -17.73
C ALA A 189 16.36 -24.01 -19.05
N LYS A 190 15.14 -24.58 -19.06
CA LYS A 190 14.27 -24.64 -20.25
C LYS A 190 13.55 -23.33 -20.53
N PHE A 191 13.46 -22.42 -19.55
CA PHE A 191 12.79 -21.15 -19.76
C PHE A 191 13.61 -20.24 -20.68
N ASN A 192 12.92 -19.58 -21.62
CA ASN A 192 13.56 -18.62 -22.50
C ASN A 192 14.02 -17.40 -21.67
N HIS A 193 15.26 -16.97 -21.92
CA HIS A 193 15.88 -15.78 -21.34
C HIS A 193 15.04 -14.51 -21.53
N ASP A 194 14.31 -14.41 -22.65
CA ASP A 194 13.60 -13.18 -23.01
C ASP A 194 12.26 -12.99 -22.29
N LEU A 195 11.78 -14.02 -21.56
CA LEU A 195 10.49 -13.95 -20.88
C LEU A 195 10.48 -12.86 -19.80
N TRP A 196 9.46 -12.01 -19.83
CA TRP A 196 9.27 -10.93 -18.89
C TRP A 196 7.80 -10.66 -18.65
N GLY A 197 7.35 -10.79 -17.41
CA GLY A 197 5.97 -10.52 -17.01
C GLY A 197 5.89 -9.72 -15.72
N VAL A 198 4.95 -8.76 -15.69
CA VAL A 198 4.60 -8.01 -14.48
C VAL A 198 3.09 -7.99 -14.32
N SER A 199 2.61 -8.39 -13.14
CA SER A 199 1.20 -8.28 -12.77
C SER A 199 1.06 -7.61 -11.41
N LEU A 200 0.03 -6.80 -11.27
CA LEU A 200 -0.33 -6.14 -10.01
C LEU A 200 -1.79 -6.38 -9.65
N CYS A 201 -2.07 -6.40 -8.35
CA CYS A 201 -3.41 -6.46 -7.78
C CYS A 201 -3.49 -5.52 -6.57
N THR A 202 -4.38 -4.54 -6.57
CA THR A 202 -4.59 -3.66 -5.42
C THR A 202 -5.40 -4.35 -4.33
N ILE A 203 -5.37 -3.82 -3.11
CA ILE A 203 -6.20 -4.34 -2.00
C ILE A 203 -7.72 -4.23 -2.26
N ASP A 204 -8.13 -3.41 -3.25
CA ASP A 204 -9.51 -3.29 -3.70
C ASP A 204 -9.86 -4.24 -4.86
N GLY A 205 -8.88 -4.97 -5.38
CA GLY A 205 -9.03 -5.91 -6.50
C GLY A 205 -8.87 -5.29 -7.89
N GLN A 206 -8.33 -4.07 -7.98
CA GLN A 206 -7.94 -3.49 -9.27
C GLN A 206 -6.71 -4.24 -9.79
N ARG A 207 -6.68 -4.60 -11.08
CA ARG A 207 -5.64 -5.47 -11.65
C ARG A 207 -5.13 -4.92 -12.97
N HIS A 208 -3.83 -5.05 -13.18
CA HIS A 208 -3.16 -4.72 -14.43
C HIS A 208 -1.99 -5.68 -14.66
N SER A 209 -1.75 -6.05 -15.91
CA SER A 209 -0.76 -7.06 -16.31
C SER A 209 -0.11 -6.66 -17.64
N VAL A 210 1.21 -6.84 -17.74
CA VAL A 210 2.01 -6.50 -18.92
C VAL A 210 3.06 -7.58 -19.17
N GLY A 211 3.23 -8.00 -20.43
CA GLY A 211 4.18 -9.04 -20.83
C GLY A 211 3.67 -10.47 -20.65
N ASP A 212 4.59 -11.41 -20.42
CA ASP A 212 4.39 -12.88 -20.37
C ASP A 212 3.73 -13.36 -19.06
N THR A 213 2.65 -12.70 -18.66
CA THR A 213 2.04 -12.81 -17.33
C THR A 213 1.26 -14.09 -17.07
N LYS A 214 0.90 -14.81 -18.13
CA LYS A 214 0.09 -16.05 -18.07
C LYS A 214 0.91 -17.32 -18.20
N VAL A 215 2.22 -17.19 -18.42
CA VAL A 215 3.11 -18.35 -18.47
C VAL A 215 3.26 -18.89 -17.04
N PRO A 216 2.99 -20.19 -16.80
CA PRO A 216 3.18 -20.79 -15.49
C PRO A 216 4.67 -20.99 -15.21
N PHE A 217 5.06 -20.71 -13.97
CA PHE A 217 6.42 -20.94 -13.47
C PHE A 217 6.38 -21.40 -12.01
N CYS A 218 7.42 -22.12 -11.57
CA CYS A 218 7.53 -22.58 -10.19
C CYS A 218 7.81 -21.40 -9.23
N LEU A 219 7.10 -21.33 -8.10
CA LEU A 219 7.30 -20.30 -7.07
C LEU A 219 8.72 -20.33 -6.49
N GLN A 220 9.32 -21.53 -6.38
CA GLN A 220 10.64 -21.67 -5.80
C GLN A 220 10.67 -21.05 -4.40
N SER A 221 11.75 -20.36 -4.03
CA SER A 221 11.86 -19.69 -2.73
C SER A 221 10.78 -18.62 -2.44
N CYS A 222 9.96 -18.20 -3.42
CA CYS A 222 8.80 -17.34 -3.17
C CYS A 222 7.70 -18.03 -2.36
N VAL A 223 7.73 -19.36 -2.19
CA VAL A 223 6.75 -20.09 -1.36
C VAL A 223 7.00 -19.94 0.14
N LYS A 224 8.25 -19.71 0.55
CA LYS A 224 8.67 -19.71 1.97
C LYS A 224 7.92 -18.68 2.85
N PRO A 225 7.69 -17.43 2.41
CA PRO A 225 6.86 -16.49 3.17
C PRO A 225 5.43 -16.98 3.38
N LEU A 226 4.88 -17.69 2.39
CA LEU A 226 3.51 -18.20 2.42
C LEU A 226 3.40 -19.39 3.37
N GLU A 227 4.34 -20.31 3.28
CA GLU A 227 4.47 -21.45 4.18
C GLU A 227 4.59 -20.97 5.64
N TYR A 228 5.46 -19.99 5.89
CA TYR A 228 5.60 -19.39 7.22
C TYR A 228 4.31 -18.68 7.68
N ALA A 229 3.64 -17.94 6.79
CA ALA A 229 2.37 -17.28 7.13
C ALA A 229 1.31 -18.30 7.55
N ILE A 230 1.23 -19.43 6.85
CA ILE A 230 0.26 -20.50 7.15
C ILE A 230 0.62 -21.18 8.47
N ALA A 231 1.90 -21.48 8.71
CA ALA A 231 2.35 -22.07 9.98
C ALA A 231 2.04 -21.15 11.18
N VAL A 232 2.29 -19.84 11.07
CA VAL A 232 1.95 -18.87 12.12
C VAL A 232 0.44 -18.70 12.27
N HIS A 233 -0.32 -18.75 11.17
CA HIS A 233 -1.77 -18.67 11.21
C HIS A 233 -2.39 -19.83 12.01
N GLU A 234 -1.84 -21.04 11.88
CA GLU A 234 -2.33 -22.22 12.59
C GLU A 234 -1.81 -22.35 14.02
N LEU A 235 -0.51 -22.14 14.22
CA LEU A 235 0.20 -22.51 15.46
C LEU A 235 0.50 -21.30 16.36
N GLY A 236 0.38 -20.08 15.82
CA GLY A 236 0.78 -18.84 16.48
C GLY A 236 2.30 -18.58 16.41
N SER A 237 2.68 -17.30 16.53
CA SER A 237 4.09 -16.89 16.41
C SER A 237 4.98 -17.51 17.48
N GLU A 238 4.50 -17.59 18.72
CA GLU A 238 5.20 -18.19 19.85
C GLU A 238 5.64 -19.62 19.57
N HIS A 239 4.75 -20.48 19.05
CA HIS A 239 5.08 -21.87 18.78
C HIS A 239 6.09 -22.00 17.64
N VAL A 240 5.85 -21.31 16.52
CA VAL A 240 6.73 -21.38 15.34
C VAL A 240 8.16 -20.93 15.68
N HIS A 241 8.30 -19.85 16.45
CA HIS A 241 9.61 -19.29 16.77
C HIS A 241 10.37 -20.00 17.91
N ARG A 242 9.80 -21.06 18.49
CA ARG A 242 10.60 -22.01 19.26
C ARG A 242 11.59 -22.77 18.38
N PHE A 243 11.28 -22.93 17.10
CA PHE A 243 12.07 -23.73 16.16
C PHE A 243 12.88 -22.89 15.17
N VAL A 244 12.44 -21.67 14.84
CA VAL A 244 13.09 -20.80 13.84
C VAL A 244 13.24 -19.38 14.39
N GLY A 245 14.38 -18.73 14.13
CA GLY A 245 14.64 -17.35 14.53
C GLY A 245 13.85 -16.30 13.74
N LYS A 246 14.17 -15.03 13.99
CA LYS A 246 13.50 -13.85 13.42
C LYS A 246 14.45 -12.88 12.72
N GLU A 247 15.74 -13.18 12.69
CA GLU A 247 16.78 -12.23 12.33
C GLU A 247 17.48 -12.63 11.02
N PRO A 248 18.02 -11.66 10.26
CA PRO A 248 18.87 -11.96 9.12
C PRO A 248 20.13 -12.69 9.59
N SER A 249 20.63 -13.61 8.76
CA SER A 249 21.82 -14.40 9.11
C SER A 249 23.11 -13.60 9.12
N GLY A 250 23.20 -12.50 8.36
CA GLY A 250 24.45 -11.74 8.13
C GLY A 250 25.53 -12.50 7.34
N PHE A 251 25.33 -13.79 7.07
CA PHE A 251 26.19 -14.64 6.25
C PHE A 251 25.61 -14.80 4.85
N LYS A 252 26.48 -15.11 3.88
CA LYS A 252 26.05 -15.53 2.54
C LYS A 252 25.03 -16.66 2.66
N PHE A 253 23.96 -16.61 1.86
CA PHE A 253 22.87 -17.59 1.86
C PHE A 253 23.34 -19.03 1.65
N ASN A 254 24.56 -19.21 1.12
CA ASN A 254 25.21 -20.49 0.89
C ASN A 254 25.80 -21.18 2.14
N LYS A 255 26.02 -20.45 3.23
CA LYS A 255 26.70 -20.99 4.41
C LYS A 255 25.73 -21.78 5.29
N LEU A 256 26.09 -23.03 5.60
CA LEU A 256 25.42 -23.82 6.64
C LEU A 256 25.71 -23.17 7.99
N SER A 257 24.70 -22.51 8.57
CA SER A 257 24.83 -21.87 9.88
C SER A 257 23.49 -21.84 10.61
N LEU A 258 23.55 -21.98 11.93
CA LEU A 258 22.47 -21.73 12.87
C LEU A 258 22.80 -20.46 13.67
N ASN A 259 21.82 -19.96 14.41
CA ASN A 259 22.05 -18.89 15.38
C ASN A 259 22.65 -19.46 16.69
N GLU A 260 22.90 -18.58 17.66
CA GLU A 260 23.47 -18.96 18.96
C GLU A 260 22.58 -19.93 19.78
N GLU A 261 21.30 -20.01 19.43
CA GLU A 261 20.32 -20.91 20.07
C GLU A 261 20.15 -22.24 19.32
N ASP A 262 21.06 -22.58 18.39
CA ASP A 262 20.98 -23.78 17.53
C ASP A 262 19.66 -23.86 16.71
N LYS A 263 19.14 -22.71 16.25
CA LYS A 263 17.98 -22.60 15.36
C LYS A 263 18.37 -22.00 14.01
N PRO A 264 17.65 -22.30 12.91
CA PRO A 264 17.78 -21.54 11.69
C PRO A 264 17.48 -20.06 11.93
N HIS A 265 18.22 -19.16 11.28
CA HIS A 265 18.14 -17.71 11.51
C HIS A 265 16.74 -17.12 11.28
N ASN A 266 16.07 -17.54 10.20
CA ASN A 266 14.74 -17.06 9.81
C ASN A 266 14.09 -18.04 8.81
N PRO A 267 12.77 -17.95 8.57
CA PRO A 267 12.07 -18.82 7.61
C PRO A 267 12.38 -18.54 6.13
N MET A 268 13.04 -17.43 5.79
CA MET A 268 13.32 -17.07 4.39
C MET A 268 14.53 -17.82 3.80
N VAL A 269 15.38 -18.39 4.66
CA VAL A 269 16.47 -19.29 4.27
C VAL A 269 16.02 -20.75 4.21
N ASN A 270 16.72 -21.59 3.44
CA ASN A 270 16.33 -23.00 3.23
C ASN A 270 16.19 -23.79 4.55
N ALA A 271 17.14 -23.62 5.47
CA ALA A 271 17.11 -24.30 6.76
C ALA A 271 15.85 -23.96 7.58
N GLY A 272 15.45 -22.68 7.59
CA GLY A 272 14.23 -22.25 8.26
C GLY A 272 13.00 -22.83 7.58
N ALA A 273 12.90 -22.74 6.26
CA ALA A 273 11.79 -23.30 5.49
C ALA A 273 11.62 -24.80 5.72
N ILE A 274 12.70 -25.60 5.69
CA ILE A 274 12.65 -27.05 5.97
C ILE A 274 12.13 -27.34 7.39
N VAL A 275 12.52 -26.54 8.38
CA VAL A 275 11.97 -26.66 9.74
C VAL A 275 10.49 -26.29 9.77
N ILE A 276 10.07 -25.20 9.13
CA ILE A 276 8.65 -24.84 9.02
C ILE A 276 7.85 -25.95 8.32
N SER A 277 8.41 -26.57 7.28
CA SER A 277 7.78 -27.70 6.59
C SER A 277 7.44 -28.81 7.57
N SER A 278 8.27 -29.08 8.58
CA SER A 278 7.99 -30.10 9.61
C SER A 278 6.84 -29.73 10.57
N LEU A 279 6.47 -28.44 10.67
CA LEU A 279 5.43 -27.94 11.57
C LEU A 279 4.03 -27.97 10.94
N VAL A 280 3.93 -27.95 9.60
CA VAL A 280 2.64 -27.89 8.90
C VAL A 280 2.00 -29.28 8.89
N LYS A 281 0.87 -29.41 9.57
CA LYS A 281 0.04 -30.62 9.68
C LYS A 281 0.89 -31.90 9.94
N PRO A 282 1.63 -31.98 11.05
CA PRO A 282 2.66 -33.01 11.27
C PRO A 282 2.08 -34.43 11.43
N HIS A 283 0.80 -34.55 11.79
CA HIS A 283 0.11 -35.84 11.97
C HIS A 283 -0.65 -36.32 10.72
N SER A 284 -0.69 -35.51 9.67
CA SER A 284 -1.32 -35.86 8.40
C SER A 284 -0.33 -36.58 7.48
N ASN A 285 -0.84 -37.38 6.55
CA ASN A 285 0.00 -38.01 5.54
C ASN A 285 0.52 -36.98 4.52
N LYS A 286 1.53 -37.36 3.72
CA LYS A 286 2.18 -36.44 2.75
C LYS A 286 1.20 -35.80 1.75
N ALA A 287 0.19 -36.55 1.29
CA ALA A 287 -0.79 -36.05 0.32
C ALA A 287 -1.74 -35.02 0.95
N GLU A 288 -2.30 -35.32 2.12
CA GLU A 288 -3.17 -34.41 2.87
C GLU A 288 -2.47 -33.08 3.20
N ARG A 289 -1.18 -33.14 3.56
CA ARG A 289 -0.37 -31.94 3.84
C ARG A 289 -0.21 -31.06 2.60
N PHE A 290 -0.02 -31.68 1.44
CA PHE A 290 0.09 -30.97 0.17
C PHE A 290 -1.25 -30.38 -0.28
N ASP A 291 -2.34 -31.14 -0.19
CA ASP A 291 -3.69 -30.64 -0.49
C ASP A 291 -4.07 -29.46 0.41
N TYR A 292 -3.74 -29.55 1.70
CA TYR A 292 -3.94 -28.47 2.67
C TYR A 292 -3.22 -27.18 2.26
N MET A 293 -1.94 -27.28 1.88
CA MET A 293 -1.19 -26.11 1.39
C MET A 293 -1.80 -25.55 0.11
N MET A 294 -2.12 -26.41 -0.86
CA MET A 294 -2.72 -26.01 -2.13
C MET A 294 -4.07 -25.31 -1.94
N GLU A 295 -4.88 -25.75 -0.98
CA GLU A 295 -6.14 -25.09 -0.63
C GLU A 295 -5.90 -23.66 -0.11
N PHE A 296 -4.94 -23.48 0.80
CA PHE A 296 -4.59 -22.14 1.29
C PHE A 296 -4.10 -21.24 0.16
N LEU A 297 -3.22 -21.73 -0.71
CA LEU A 297 -2.73 -20.94 -1.84
C LEU A 297 -3.85 -20.57 -2.81
N LYS A 298 -4.76 -21.50 -3.13
CA LYS A 298 -5.95 -21.21 -3.97
C LYS A 298 -6.87 -20.16 -3.35
N ARG A 299 -7.04 -20.17 -2.03
CA ARG A 299 -7.80 -19.13 -1.30
C ARG A 299 -7.08 -17.78 -1.37
N MET A 300 -5.75 -17.75 -1.20
CA MET A 300 -4.95 -16.53 -1.33
C MET A 300 -4.95 -15.94 -2.74
N THR A 301 -5.06 -16.76 -3.78
CA THR A 301 -5.09 -16.31 -5.18
C THR A 301 -6.51 -15.98 -5.68
N GLY A 302 -7.54 -16.14 -4.84
CA GLY A 302 -8.93 -15.92 -5.25
C GLY A 302 -9.39 -16.88 -6.34
N THR A 303 -8.97 -18.15 -6.26
CA THR A 303 -9.25 -19.24 -7.23
C THR A 303 -8.60 -19.10 -8.61
N GLU A 304 -7.61 -18.23 -8.76
CA GLU A 304 -6.75 -18.18 -9.94
C GLU A 304 -5.79 -19.39 -10.01
N TYR A 305 -5.04 -19.51 -11.11
CA TYR A 305 -4.15 -20.65 -11.37
C TYR A 305 -3.13 -20.89 -10.24
N VAL A 306 -3.19 -22.09 -9.67
CA VAL A 306 -2.18 -22.68 -8.78
C VAL A 306 -1.99 -24.13 -9.23
N GLY A 307 -0.82 -24.43 -9.79
CA GLY A 307 -0.44 -25.73 -10.35
C GLY A 307 0.68 -26.41 -9.57
N PHE A 308 1.22 -27.48 -10.14
CA PHE A 308 2.33 -28.24 -9.54
C PHE A 308 3.15 -28.92 -10.62
N SER A 309 4.46 -28.68 -10.59
CA SER A 309 5.42 -29.25 -11.54
C SER A 309 6.07 -30.50 -10.95
N ASN A 310 5.52 -31.68 -11.24
CA ASN A 310 6.18 -32.93 -10.83
C ASN A 310 7.58 -33.08 -11.44
N ALA A 311 7.78 -32.56 -12.66
CA ALA A 311 9.09 -32.59 -13.30
C ALA A 311 10.14 -31.78 -12.53
N THR A 312 9.79 -30.57 -12.07
CA THR A 312 10.68 -29.74 -11.25
C THR A 312 10.91 -30.38 -9.89
N PHE A 313 9.86 -30.92 -9.27
CA PHE A 313 9.98 -31.63 -8.00
C PHE A 313 10.98 -32.79 -8.04
N GLN A 314 10.88 -33.66 -9.05
CA GLN A 314 11.83 -34.76 -9.21
C GLN A 314 13.25 -34.26 -9.39
N SER A 315 13.44 -33.25 -10.25
CA SER A 315 14.77 -32.71 -10.49
C SER A 315 15.38 -32.01 -9.28
N GLU A 316 14.61 -31.22 -8.54
CA GLU A 316 15.10 -30.56 -7.32
C GLU A 316 15.47 -31.58 -6.25
N ARG A 317 14.71 -32.67 -6.16
CA ARG A 317 14.97 -33.74 -5.22
C ARG A 317 16.23 -34.52 -5.58
N GLU A 318 16.48 -34.73 -6.87
CA GLU A 318 17.69 -35.42 -7.38
C GLU A 318 18.95 -34.56 -7.24
N THR A 319 18.87 -33.24 -7.48
CA THR A 319 20.02 -32.31 -7.37
C THR A 319 20.09 -31.60 -6.01
N GLY A 320 19.27 -32.04 -5.05
CA GLY A 320 19.02 -31.38 -3.77
C GLY A 320 20.05 -31.64 -2.66
N ASP A 321 21.25 -32.14 -2.97
CA ASP A 321 22.28 -32.60 -2.02
C ASP A 321 22.50 -31.65 -0.85
N ARG A 322 22.55 -30.35 -1.15
CA ARG A 322 22.72 -29.32 -0.14
C ARG A 322 21.58 -29.26 0.86
N ASN A 323 20.33 -29.41 0.40
CA ASN A 323 19.18 -29.42 1.30
C ASN A 323 19.13 -30.71 2.14
N TYR A 324 19.62 -31.85 1.61
CA TYR A 324 19.85 -33.05 2.43
C TYR A 324 20.90 -32.81 3.52
N ALA A 325 22.03 -32.18 3.18
CA ALA A 325 23.06 -31.84 4.17
C ALA A 325 22.52 -30.91 5.27
N ILE A 326 21.71 -29.90 4.89
CA ILE A 326 20.97 -29.06 5.84
C ILE A 326 20.06 -29.91 6.73
N GLY A 327 19.27 -30.81 6.15
CA GLY A 327 18.36 -31.69 6.88
C GLY A 327 19.07 -32.56 7.91
N TYR A 328 20.18 -33.20 7.55
CA TYR A 328 20.97 -34.01 8.50
C TYR A 328 21.60 -33.16 9.61
N TYR A 329 22.11 -31.97 9.28
CA TYR A 329 22.67 -31.05 10.27
C TYR A 329 21.60 -30.56 11.27
N LEU A 330 20.41 -30.20 10.78
CA LEU A 330 19.27 -29.82 11.62
C LEU A 330 18.80 -30.98 12.51
N LYS A 331 18.84 -32.21 11.99
CA LYS A 331 18.48 -33.43 12.74
C LYS A 331 19.46 -33.69 13.89
N GLU A 332 20.76 -33.58 13.64
CA GLU A 332 21.80 -33.72 14.66
C GLU A 332 21.61 -32.69 15.79
N LYS A 333 21.29 -31.45 15.42
CA LYS A 333 21.05 -30.33 16.34
C LYS A 333 19.66 -30.30 16.98
N LYS A 334 18.81 -31.30 16.71
CA LYS A 334 17.43 -31.39 17.25
C LYS A 334 16.57 -30.16 16.95
N CYS A 335 16.74 -29.57 15.77
CA CYS A 335 15.95 -28.39 15.36
C CYS A 335 14.51 -28.75 14.96
N PHE A 336 14.20 -30.03 14.75
CA PHE A 336 12.86 -30.51 14.41
C PHE A 336 12.06 -30.89 15.68
N PRO A 337 10.72 -30.87 15.63
CA PRO A 337 9.89 -31.48 16.67
C PRO A 337 10.23 -32.96 16.91
N ASP A 338 10.09 -33.45 18.14
CA ASP A 338 10.53 -34.80 18.55
C ASP A 338 9.96 -35.94 17.68
N SER A 339 8.75 -35.78 17.14
CA SER A 339 8.08 -36.78 16.30
C SER A 339 8.25 -36.57 14.80
N ALA A 340 9.06 -35.59 14.37
CA ALA A 340 9.15 -35.20 12.97
C ALA A 340 10.11 -36.12 12.19
N ASP A 341 9.67 -36.59 11.03
CA ASP A 341 10.53 -37.23 10.05
C ASP A 341 11.20 -36.17 9.15
N MET A 342 12.51 -36.03 9.27
CA MET A 342 13.33 -35.11 8.49
C MET A 342 13.19 -35.36 6.98
N ILE A 343 13.15 -36.62 6.54
CA ILE A 343 13.04 -36.94 5.09
C ILE A 343 11.66 -36.55 4.58
N ALA A 344 10.60 -36.79 5.36
CA ALA A 344 9.25 -36.36 5.00
C ALA A 344 9.11 -34.83 4.98
N ALA A 345 9.77 -34.10 5.89
CA ALA A 345 9.81 -32.64 5.88
C ALA A 345 10.53 -32.10 4.65
N LEU A 346 11.65 -32.73 4.26
CA LEU A 346 12.43 -32.34 3.09
C LEU A 346 11.71 -32.64 1.77
N ASP A 347 11.07 -33.81 1.65
CA ASP A 347 10.19 -34.13 0.51
C ASP A 347 9.08 -33.08 0.37
N PHE A 348 8.44 -32.72 1.48
CA PHE A 348 7.38 -31.71 1.49
C PHE A 348 7.92 -30.34 1.05
N TYR A 349 9.07 -29.92 1.57
CA TYR A 349 9.76 -28.70 1.15
C TYR A 349 10.00 -28.65 -0.38
N PHE A 350 10.48 -29.74 -0.99
CA PHE A 350 10.66 -29.80 -2.44
C PHE A 350 9.34 -29.72 -3.21
N GLN A 351 8.27 -30.35 -2.70
CA GLN A 351 6.94 -30.22 -3.30
C GLN A 351 6.47 -28.75 -3.29
N LEU A 352 6.68 -28.04 -2.18
CA LEU A 352 6.30 -26.63 -2.05
C LEU A 352 7.05 -25.71 -3.01
N CYS A 353 8.37 -25.91 -3.17
CA CYS A 353 9.19 -25.14 -4.13
C CYS A 353 8.75 -25.35 -5.59
N SER A 354 8.13 -26.50 -5.87
CA SER A 354 7.67 -26.91 -7.20
C SER A 354 6.21 -26.56 -7.51
N ILE A 355 5.54 -25.78 -6.64
CA ILE A 355 4.20 -25.23 -6.91
C ILE A 355 4.29 -24.19 -8.03
N GLU A 356 3.36 -24.26 -8.99
CA GLU A 356 3.34 -23.35 -10.15
C GLU A 356 2.30 -22.24 -9.97
N VAL A 357 2.66 -21.03 -10.38
CA VAL A 357 1.76 -19.87 -10.45
C VAL A 357 1.99 -19.13 -11.77
N THR A 358 1.10 -18.19 -12.08
CA THR A 358 1.34 -17.17 -13.10
C THR A 358 1.64 -15.83 -12.42
N CYS A 359 2.07 -14.81 -13.17
CA CYS A 359 2.18 -13.46 -12.60
C CYS A 359 0.81 -12.99 -12.09
N GLU A 360 -0.26 -13.29 -12.84
CA GLU A 360 -1.62 -12.88 -12.51
C GLU A 360 -2.13 -13.48 -11.20
N SER A 361 -1.83 -14.74 -10.90
CA SER A 361 -2.21 -15.37 -9.63
C SER A 361 -1.27 -14.98 -8.48
N GLY A 362 0.03 -14.87 -8.77
CA GLY A 362 1.03 -14.40 -7.81
C GLY A 362 0.78 -12.97 -7.29
N SER A 363 0.28 -12.07 -8.14
CA SER A 363 -0.03 -10.70 -7.72
C SER A 363 -1.21 -10.62 -6.76
N VAL A 364 -2.25 -11.47 -6.95
CA VAL A 364 -3.38 -11.59 -6.03
C VAL A 364 -2.93 -12.17 -4.68
N MET A 365 -2.03 -13.15 -4.71
CA MET A 365 -1.44 -13.72 -3.50
C MET A 365 -0.63 -12.68 -2.71
N ALA A 366 0.20 -11.88 -3.38
CA ALA A 366 0.89 -10.74 -2.76
C ALA A 366 -0.11 -9.71 -2.21
N ALA A 367 -1.20 -9.45 -2.93
CA ALA A 367 -2.22 -8.49 -2.52
C ALA A 367 -3.03 -8.97 -1.30
N THR A 368 -3.20 -10.28 -1.14
CA THR A 368 -3.76 -10.88 0.08
C THR A 368 -2.88 -10.57 1.30
N LEU A 369 -1.55 -10.59 1.14
CA LEU A 369 -0.63 -10.13 2.19
C LEU A 369 -0.71 -8.61 2.38
N ALA A 370 -0.79 -7.83 1.30
CA ALA A 370 -0.96 -6.37 1.38
C ALA A 370 -2.23 -5.95 2.13
N ASN A 371 -3.29 -6.76 2.03
CA ASN A 371 -4.62 -6.53 2.59
C ASN A 371 -4.83 -7.21 3.96
N GLY A 372 -3.77 -7.44 4.72
CA GLY A 372 -3.88 -7.98 6.09
C GLY A 372 -4.44 -9.40 6.16
N GLY A 373 -4.27 -10.19 5.10
CA GLY A 373 -4.70 -11.60 5.02
C GLY A 373 -6.08 -11.79 4.43
N ILE A 374 -6.71 -10.73 3.92
CA ILE A 374 -8.01 -10.79 3.24
C ILE A 374 -7.78 -10.80 1.73
N CYS A 375 -8.27 -11.83 1.03
CA CYS A 375 -8.11 -11.90 -0.41
C CYS A 375 -8.90 -10.76 -1.09
N PRO A 376 -8.26 -9.88 -1.89
CA PRO A 376 -8.89 -8.67 -2.40
C PRO A 376 -10.01 -8.97 -3.41
N THR A 377 -9.96 -10.09 -4.13
CA THR A 377 -10.92 -10.47 -5.17
C THR A 377 -12.08 -11.31 -4.65
N THR A 378 -12.02 -11.83 -3.42
CA THR A 378 -13.11 -12.64 -2.82
C THR A 378 -13.67 -12.02 -1.53
N GLY A 379 -12.89 -11.20 -0.83
CA GLY A 379 -13.23 -10.67 0.50
C GLY A 379 -13.05 -11.69 1.64
N GLU A 380 -12.52 -12.87 1.34
CA GLU A 380 -12.31 -13.93 2.31
C GLU A 380 -11.08 -13.65 3.19
N ARG A 381 -11.20 -13.82 4.51
CA ARG A 381 -10.05 -13.82 5.43
C ARG A 381 -9.34 -15.18 5.34
N VAL A 382 -8.18 -15.20 4.68
CA VAL A 382 -7.37 -16.40 4.47
C VAL A 382 -6.32 -16.57 5.57
N LEU A 383 -5.72 -15.47 6.04
CA LEU A 383 -4.67 -15.48 7.06
C LEU A 383 -5.02 -14.57 8.25
N SER A 384 -4.41 -14.84 9.40
CA SER A 384 -4.49 -13.95 10.56
C SER A 384 -3.63 -12.70 10.32
N ALA A 385 -4.04 -11.57 10.88
CA ALA A 385 -3.29 -10.32 10.76
C ALA A 385 -1.88 -10.43 11.39
N GLU A 386 -1.74 -11.22 12.45
CA GLU A 386 -0.45 -11.53 13.08
C GLU A 386 0.49 -12.23 12.11
N ALA A 387 0.03 -13.31 11.46
CA ALA A 387 0.82 -14.04 10.48
C ALA A 387 1.31 -13.12 9.37
N VAL A 388 0.41 -12.31 8.81
CA VAL A 388 0.76 -11.38 7.73
C VAL A 388 1.80 -10.35 8.17
N ARG A 389 1.61 -9.71 9.33
CA ARG A 389 2.58 -8.73 9.86
C ARG A 389 3.97 -9.34 10.02
N ASN A 390 4.04 -10.54 10.62
CA ASN A 390 5.31 -11.20 10.86
C ASN A 390 5.98 -11.61 9.53
N THR A 391 5.20 -12.14 8.59
CA THR A 391 5.69 -12.49 7.24
C THR A 391 6.26 -11.29 6.51
N LEU A 392 5.54 -10.16 6.49
CA LEU A 392 6.01 -8.93 5.84
C LEU A 392 7.29 -8.37 6.49
N SER A 393 7.40 -8.46 7.81
CA SER A 393 8.61 -8.03 8.54
C SER A 393 9.84 -8.85 8.16
N LEU A 394 9.67 -10.18 8.00
CA LEU A 394 10.74 -11.08 7.59
C LEU A 394 11.04 -11.00 6.09
N MET A 395 10.04 -10.75 5.25
CA MET A 395 10.25 -10.46 3.83
C MET A 395 11.07 -9.18 3.64
N HIS A 396 10.80 -8.14 4.44
CA HIS A 396 11.54 -6.88 4.38
C HIS A 396 13.03 -7.06 4.71
N SER A 397 13.36 -7.81 5.77
CA SER A 397 14.74 -7.94 6.25
C SER A 397 15.52 -9.12 5.64
N CYS A 398 14.84 -10.18 5.20
CA CYS A 398 15.46 -11.47 4.87
C CYS A 398 15.04 -12.04 3.49
N GLY A 399 14.26 -11.30 2.69
CA GLY A 399 13.56 -11.86 1.54
C GLY A 399 14.35 -11.98 0.22
N MET A 400 15.39 -11.19 0.02
CA MET A 400 16.10 -11.03 -1.26
C MET A 400 17.53 -11.60 -1.22
N TYR A 401 17.71 -12.75 -0.56
CA TYR A 401 19.02 -13.39 -0.35
C TYR A 401 20.03 -12.40 0.28
N ASP A 402 21.27 -12.42 -0.18
CA ASP A 402 22.34 -11.52 0.29
C ASP A 402 22.04 -10.04 -0.07
N PHE A 403 21.12 -9.77 -1.00
CA PHE A 403 20.68 -8.42 -1.37
C PHE A 403 19.63 -7.84 -0.41
N SER A 404 19.11 -8.61 0.57
CA SER A 404 18.00 -8.18 1.44
C SER A 404 18.25 -6.85 2.13
N GLY A 405 19.46 -6.61 2.66
CA GLY A 405 19.78 -5.35 3.33
C GLY A 405 19.79 -4.15 2.38
N GLN A 406 20.38 -4.30 1.18
CA GLN A 406 20.40 -3.25 0.16
C GLN A 406 19.02 -3.00 -0.43
N PHE A 407 18.23 -4.06 -0.64
CA PHE A 407 16.85 -3.94 -1.10
C PHE A 407 15.98 -3.22 -0.06
N ALA A 408 16.11 -3.56 1.22
CA ALA A 408 15.40 -2.86 2.31
C ALA A 408 15.80 -1.39 2.43
N PHE A 409 17.05 -1.04 2.08
CA PHE A 409 17.53 0.34 2.13
C PHE A 409 17.13 1.18 0.91
N HIS A 410 17.22 0.62 -0.30
CA HIS A 410 16.95 1.37 -1.54
C HIS A 410 15.49 1.26 -2.00
N VAL A 411 14.87 0.09 -1.85
CA VAL A 411 13.48 -0.15 -2.26
C VAL A 411 12.53 -0.06 -1.07
N GLY A 412 12.93 -0.56 0.09
CA GLY A 412 12.17 -0.40 1.33
C GLY A 412 10.82 -1.12 1.34
N LEU A 413 10.61 -2.10 0.47
CA LEU A 413 9.37 -2.87 0.39
C LEU A 413 9.60 -4.33 0.81
N PRO A 414 8.64 -5.00 1.47
CA PRO A 414 8.68 -6.44 1.67
C PRO A 414 8.66 -7.19 0.33
N ALA A 415 9.67 -8.01 0.08
CA ALA A 415 9.75 -8.82 -1.13
C ALA A 415 10.31 -10.21 -0.84
N LYS A 416 10.08 -11.17 -1.74
CA LYS A 416 10.80 -12.45 -1.77
C LYS A 416 11.14 -12.80 -3.21
N SER A 417 12.41 -13.13 -3.46
CA SER A 417 12.83 -13.66 -4.75
C SER A 417 12.88 -15.19 -4.77
N GLY A 418 12.66 -15.76 -5.94
CA GLY A 418 12.79 -17.18 -6.26
C GLY A 418 13.75 -17.37 -7.43
N VAL A 419 14.50 -18.47 -7.40
CA VAL A 419 15.48 -18.83 -8.45
C VAL A 419 14.86 -19.15 -9.81
N SER A 420 13.52 -19.22 -9.89
CA SER A 420 12.78 -19.24 -11.15
C SER A 420 12.73 -17.89 -11.86
N GLY A 421 13.29 -16.83 -11.26
CA GLY A 421 13.18 -15.47 -11.76
C GLY A 421 12.00 -14.69 -11.19
N ALA A 422 11.27 -15.27 -10.23
CA ALA A 422 10.12 -14.63 -9.61
C ALA A 422 10.53 -13.63 -8.53
N VAL A 423 9.77 -12.54 -8.42
CA VAL A 423 9.85 -11.57 -7.32
C VAL A 423 8.42 -11.28 -6.85
N LEU A 424 8.10 -11.79 -5.66
CA LEU A 424 6.85 -11.52 -4.95
C LEU A 424 7.04 -10.25 -4.12
N LEU A 425 6.45 -9.14 -4.53
CA LEU A 425 6.58 -7.82 -3.90
C LEU A 425 5.26 -7.39 -3.27
N VAL A 426 5.32 -6.84 -2.07
CA VAL A 426 4.15 -6.34 -1.35
C VAL A 426 4.32 -4.86 -1.04
N VAL A 427 3.32 -4.04 -1.39
CA VAL A 427 3.16 -2.66 -0.92
C VAL A 427 2.02 -2.67 0.12
N PRO A 428 2.33 -2.71 1.43
CA PRO A 428 1.32 -2.87 2.47
C PRO A 428 0.20 -1.83 2.36
N ASN A 429 -1.04 -2.27 2.51
CA ASN A 429 -2.26 -1.44 2.38
C ASN A 429 -2.48 -0.81 0.99
N VAL A 430 -1.73 -1.19 -0.05
CA VAL A 430 -1.91 -0.65 -1.40
C VAL A 430 -2.11 -1.76 -2.42
N MET A 431 -1.10 -2.61 -2.62
CA MET A 431 -1.12 -3.62 -3.67
C MET A 431 -0.09 -4.73 -3.47
N GLY A 432 -0.32 -5.85 -4.15
CA GLY A 432 0.68 -6.88 -4.41
C GLY A 432 1.14 -6.85 -5.86
N VAL A 433 2.41 -7.18 -6.08
CA VAL A 433 3.04 -7.23 -7.40
C VAL A 433 3.79 -8.55 -7.53
N MET A 434 3.67 -9.17 -8.70
CA MET A 434 4.49 -10.31 -9.10
C MET A 434 5.23 -9.95 -10.38
N CYS A 435 6.56 -9.94 -10.30
CA CYS A 435 7.44 -9.80 -11.45
C CYS A 435 8.08 -11.17 -11.75
N TRP A 436 8.27 -11.49 -13.02
CA TRP A 436 8.91 -12.74 -13.40
C TRP A 436 9.79 -12.56 -14.63
N SER A 437 11.09 -12.73 -14.45
CA SER A 437 12.07 -12.89 -15.54
C SER A 437 13.11 -13.94 -15.13
N PRO A 438 13.25 -15.05 -15.88
CA PRO A 438 14.19 -16.14 -15.56
C PRO A 438 15.65 -15.72 -15.33
N PRO A 439 16.23 -14.73 -16.05
CA PRO A 439 17.62 -14.33 -15.85
C PRO A 439 17.87 -13.71 -14.46
N LEU A 440 18.80 -14.31 -13.73
CA LEU A 440 19.19 -13.92 -12.38
C LEU A 440 20.51 -13.15 -12.37
N ASP A 441 20.66 -12.25 -11.40
CA ASP A 441 21.93 -11.63 -11.05
C ASP A 441 22.84 -12.62 -10.29
N ARG A 442 24.05 -12.16 -9.94
CA ARG A 442 25.03 -12.97 -9.19
C ARG A 442 24.59 -13.34 -7.77
N LEU A 443 23.56 -12.68 -7.24
CA LEU A 443 23.00 -12.90 -5.90
C LEU A 443 21.75 -13.80 -5.94
N GLY A 444 21.30 -14.21 -7.13
CA GLY A 444 20.16 -15.09 -7.35
C GLY A 444 18.80 -14.38 -7.47
N ASN A 445 18.79 -13.06 -7.65
CA ASN A 445 17.55 -12.27 -7.84
C ASN A 445 17.32 -11.97 -9.32
N SER A 446 16.06 -11.83 -9.74
CA SER A 446 15.70 -11.48 -11.14
C SER A 446 16.20 -10.08 -11.51
N VAL A 447 16.99 -9.97 -12.59
CA VAL A 447 17.58 -8.68 -13.01
C VAL A 447 16.50 -7.65 -13.34
N ARG A 448 15.56 -8.01 -14.22
CA ARG A 448 14.44 -7.13 -14.62
C ARG A 448 13.50 -6.87 -13.44
N GLY A 449 13.27 -7.88 -12.60
CA GLY A 449 12.46 -7.76 -11.38
C GLY A 449 12.98 -6.70 -10.42
N ILE A 450 14.28 -6.71 -10.12
CA ILE A 450 14.90 -5.71 -9.24
C ILE A 450 14.86 -4.31 -9.85
N HIS A 451 15.20 -4.18 -11.13
CA HIS A 451 15.16 -2.87 -11.83
C HIS A 451 13.76 -2.25 -11.79
N PHE A 452 12.72 -3.05 -12.08
CA PHE A 452 11.33 -2.61 -11.98
C PHE A 452 10.97 -2.12 -10.56
N CYS A 453 11.39 -2.87 -9.52
CA CYS A 453 11.14 -2.48 -8.13
C CYS A 453 11.80 -1.14 -7.76
N GLN A 454 13.02 -0.89 -8.26
CA GLN A 454 13.75 0.36 -8.02
C GLN A 454 13.10 1.55 -8.72
N GLU A 455 12.68 1.41 -9.98
CA GLU A 455 11.94 2.46 -10.69
C GLU A 455 10.60 2.77 -10.01
N LEU A 456 9.90 1.73 -9.56
CA LEU A 456 8.61 1.88 -8.89
C LEU A 456 8.69 2.82 -7.69
N VAL A 457 9.69 2.66 -6.81
CA VAL A 457 9.87 3.50 -5.61
C VAL A 457 10.61 4.81 -5.87
N SER A 458 11.29 4.92 -7.00
CA SER A 458 11.91 6.18 -7.44
C SER A 458 10.84 7.14 -7.95
N TYR A 459 9.82 6.63 -8.64
CA TYR A 459 8.71 7.41 -9.16
C TYR A 459 7.58 7.61 -8.11
N TYR A 460 7.19 6.56 -7.40
CA TYR A 460 6.12 6.61 -6.40
C TYR A 460 6.63 6.62 -4.96
N ASN A 461 5.88 7.26 -4.07
CA ASN A 461 6.14 7.31 -2.63
C ASN A 461 5.75 6.01 -1.88
N PHE A 462 6.19 4.86 -2.41
CA PHE A 462 5.87 3.55 -1.85
C PHE A 462 6.93 3.01 -0.88
N HIS A 463 8.12 3.61 -0.83
CA HIS A 463 9.14 3.20 0.12
C HIS A 463 8.58 3.29 1.55
N ASN A 464 8.78 2.26 2.38
CA ASN A 464 8.12 2.17 3.69
C ASN A 464 8.45 3.33 4.65
N TYR A 465 9.57 4.02 4.41
CA TYR A 465 10.02 5.20 5.16
C TYR A 465 9.91 6.52 4.39
N ASP A 466 9.25 6.54 3.22
CA ASP A 466 8.92 7.82 2.57
C ASP A 466 7.93 8.60 3.44
N ASN A 467 8.01 9.94 3.37
CA ASN A 467 6.99 10.81 3.97
C ASN A 467 5.62 10.54 3.29
N LEU A 468 4.50 11.10 3.75
CA LEU A 468 3.22 11.07 3.02
C LEU A 468 2.61 12.45 2.82
N ARG A 469 3.25 13.52 3.33
CA ARG A 469 2.74 14.89 3.41
C ARG A 469 3.62 15.89 2.64
N HIS A 470 4.93 15.81 2.81
CA HIS A 470 5.89 16.77 2.26
C HIS A 470 6.71 16.09 1.16
N PHE A 471 6.52 16.50 -0.10
CA PHE A 471 7.29 15.97 -1.22
C PHE A 471 7.55 17.02 -2.27
N THR A 472 8.75 16.97 -2.84
CA THR A 472 9.16 17.90 -3.88
C THR A 472 9.18 17.26 -5.28
N LYS A 473 9.21 15.92 -5.44
CA LYS A 473 9.29 15.28 -6.79
C LYS A 473 8.60 13.91 -7.02
N LYS A 474 8.23 13.14 -5.99
CA LYS A 474 7.60 11.79 -6.15
C LYS A 474 6.08 11.87 -6.23
N HIS A 475 5.45 10.92 -6.93
CA HIS A 475 4.00 10.83 -7.09
C HIS A 475 3.35 9.93 -6.02
N ASP A 476 2.14 10.28 -5.59
CA ASP A 476 1.30 9.45 -4.73
C ASP A 476 0.02 9.01 -5.47
N PRO A 477 -0.08 7.76 -5.93
CA PRO A 477 -1.24 7.30 -6.68
C PRO A 477 -2.47 7.06 -5.78
N ARG A 478 -2.34 7.22 -4.46
CA ARG A 478 -3.47 7.18 -3.52
C ARG A 478 -4.25 8.48 -3.49
N ARG A 479 -3.63 9.59 -3.91
CA ARG A 479 -4.26 10.90 -4.00
C ARG A 479 -4.96 11.03 -5.35
N ARG A 480 -5.99 11.89 -5.39
CA ARG A 480 -6.69 12.22 -6.64
C ARG A 480 -5.92 13.33 -7.35
N SER A 481 -5.73 13.19 -8.66
CA SER A 481 -4.98 14.17 -9.47
C SER A 481 -5.54 15.60 -9.34
N ASP A 482 -6.87 15.73 -9.21
CA ASP A 482 -7.56 17.02 -9.08
C ASP A 482 -7.46 17.68 -7.69
N GLU A 483 -7.09 16.92 -6.64
CA GLU A 483 -7.23 17.37 -5.25
C GLU A 483 -5.95 17.96 -4.63
N ASP A 484 -4.77 17.86 -5.24
CA ASP A 484 -3.52 18.29 -4.57
C ASP A 484 -3.10 19.74 -4.87
N PRO A 485 -2.91 20.14 -6.16
CA PRO A 485 -2.53 21.51 -6.45
C PRO A 485 -3.68 22.47 -6.14
N ASN A 486 -4.87 22.18 -6.65
CA ASN A 486 -6.03 23.08 -6.49
C ASN A 486 -6.45 23.23 -5.03
N LYS A 487 -6.34 22.20 -4.18
CA LYS A 487 -6.70 22.33 -2.77
C LYS A 487 -5.64 23.09 -1.98
N SER A 488 -4.35 22.88 -2.28
CA SER A 488 -3.30 23.69 -1.67
C SER A 488 -3.46 25.16 -2.06
N VAL A 489 -3.72 25.43 -3.35
CA VAL A 489 -4.04 26.78 -3.86
C VAL A 489 -5.27 27.34 -3.18
N VAL A 490 -6.39 26.61 -3.13
CA VAL A 490 -7.63 27.07 -2.49
C VAL A 490 -7.42 27.35 -0.99
N ASN A 491 -6.68 26.51 -0.27
CA ASN A 491 -6.36 26.75 1.14
C ASN A 491 -5.45 27.97 1.33
N LEU A 492 -4.49 28.15 0.43
CA LEU A 492 -3.62 29.33 0.40
C LEU A 492 -4.44 30.60 0.14
N MET A 493 -5.32 30.59 -0.86
CA MET A 493 -6.25 31.66 -1.19
C MET A 493 -7.21 31.97 -0.04
N PHE A 494 -7.76 30.95 0.62
CA PHE A 494 -8.63 31.11 1.79
C PHE A 494 -7.90 31.73 2.99
N SER A 495 -6.60 31.45 3.14
CA SER A 495 -5.76 32.05 4.18
C SER A 495 -5.58 33.55 3.92
N ALA A 496 -5.39 33.96 2.67
CA ALA A 496 -5.36 35.37 2.28
C ALA A 496 -6.72 36.05 2.44
N TYR A 497 -7.82 35.37 2.08
CA TYR A 497 -9.19 35.86 2.28
C TYR A 497 -9.51 36.13 3.76
N SER A 498 -9.08 35.23 4.66
CA SER A 498 -9.32 35.36 6.10
C SER A 498 -8.34 36.30 6.81
N GLY A 499 -7.28 36.76 6.11
CA GLY A 499 -6.20 37.54 6.70
C GLY A 499 -5.29 36.75 7.65
N ASP A 500 -5.26 35.41 7.59
CA ASP A 500 -4.41 34.58 8.47
C ASP A 500 -2.95 34.59 7.99
N VAL A 501 -2.20 35.59 8.44
CA VAL A 501 -0.76 35.73 8.17
C VAL A 501 0.03 34.54 8.74
N SER A 502 -0.43 33.89 9.81
CA SER A 502 0.25 32.72 10.37
C SER A 502 0.15 31.52 9.44
N ALA A 503 -1.00 31.31 8.80
CA ALA A 503 -1.14 30.31 7.75
C ALA A 503 -0.29 30.62 6.52
N LEU A 504 -0.28 31.88 6.05
CA LEU A 504 0.57 32.31 4.93
C LEU A 504 2.06 32.08 5.21
N ARG A 505 2.52 32.40 6.42
CA ARG A 505 3.90 32.09 6.87
C ARG A 505 4.20 30.60 6.84
N ARG A 506 3.28 29.74 7.30
CA ARG A 506 3.46 28.28 7.22
C ARG A 506 3.54 27.77 5.79
N PHE A 507 2.74 28.32 4.87
CA PHE A 507 2.80 27.98 3.45
C PHE A 507 4.11 28.45 2.80
N ALA A 508 4.60 29.65 3.14
CA ALA A 508 5.88 30.16 2.66
C ALA A 508 7.04 29.28 3.11
N LEU A 509 7.04 28.87 4.38
CA LEU A 509 8.02 27.94 4.93
C LEU A 509 7.94 26.53 4.31
N SER A 510 6.79 26.14 3.76
CA SER A 510 6.60 24.84 3.11
C SER A 510 6.99 24.85 1.63
N ALA A 511 7.67 25.90 1.15
CA ALA A 511 8.08 26.08 -0.25
C ALA A 511 6.93 26.01 -1.27
N VAL A 512 5.71 26.38 -0.86
CA VAL A 512 4.58 26.50 -1.80
C VAL A 512 4.80 27.74 -2.66
N ASN A 513 4.64 27.60 -3.98
CA ASN A 513 4.74 28.72 -4.91
C ASN A 513 3.56 29.69 -4.68
N MET A 514 3.87 30.88 -4.15
CA MET A 514 2.90 31.95 -3.85
C MET A 514 2.33 32.64 -5.10
N GLU A 515 2.90 32.40 -6.28
CA GLU A 515 2.42 32.93 -7.55
C GLU A 515 1.41 32.01 -8.24
N GLN A 516 1.06 30.88 -7.62
CA GLN A 516 0.02 30.00 -8.13
C GLN A 516 -1.31 30.73 -8.25
N ARG A 517 -2.02 30.44 -9.35
CA ARG A 517 -3.27 31.10 -9.71
C ARG A 517 -4.46 30.18 -9.46
N ASP A 518 -5.60 30.77 -9.08
CA ASP A 518 -6.86 30.06 -8.94
C ASP A 518 -7.59 29.88 -10.29
N TYR A 519 -8.84 29.40 -10.25
CA TYR A 519 -9.68 29.19 -11.45
C TYR A 519 -10.07 30.48 -12.19
N ASP A 520 -9.91 31.64 -11.55
CA ASP A 520 -10.12 32.99 -12.09
C ASP A 520 -8.79 33.69 -12.44
N SER A 521 -7.70 32.93 -12.48
CA SER A 521 -6.34 33.42 -12.73
C SER A 521 -5.82 34.42 -11.69
N ARG A 522 -6.42 34.49 -10.50
CA ARG A 522 -6.01 35.39 -9.41
C ARG A 522 -4.88 34.78 -8.59
N THR A 523 -3.93 35.61 -8.18
CA THR A 523 -2.89 35.24 -7.21
C THR A 523 -3.35 35.53 -5.78
N VAL A 524 -2.62 35.04 -4.77
CA VAL A 524 -2.93 35.37 -3.36
C VAL A 524 -2.90 36.87 -3.07
N LEU A 525 -2.11 37.63 -3.84
CA LEU A 525 -2.04 39.09 -3.71
C LEU A 525 -3.34 39.77 -4.17
N HIS A 526 -4.00 39.27 -5.21
CA HIS A 526 -5.31 39.80 -5.65
C HIS A 526 -6.33 39.67 -4.53
N ILE A 527 -6.41 38.49 -3.89
CA ILE A 527 -7.39 38.23 -2.82
C ILE A 527 -7.09 39.05 -1.57
N ALA A 528 -5.81 39.12 -1.15
CA ALA A 528 -5.43 39.94 -0.01
C ALA A 528 -5.71 41.44 -0.26
N ALA A 529 -5.52 41.90 -1.50
CA ALA A 529 -5.76 43.28 -1.90
C ALA A 529 -7.26 43.63 -1.98
N ALA A 530 -8.07 42.71 -2.49
CA ALA A 530 -9.51 42.87 -2.60
C ALA A 530 -10.23 42.91 -1.23
N GLU A 531 -9.75 42.14 -0.25
CA GLU A 531 -10.31 42.13 1.11
C GLU A 531 -9.73 43.22 2.03
N GLY A 532 -8.63 43.87 1.62
CA GLY A 532 -8.02 44.96 2.38
C GLY A 532 -7.10 44.52 3.53
N HIS A 533 -6.57 43.29 3.51
CA HIS A 533 -5.71 42.77 4.59
C HIS A 533 -4.27 43.28 4.48
N VAL A 534 -4.01 44.45 5.06
CA VAL A 534 -2.71 45.16 4.98
C VAL A 534 -1.52 44.28 5.42
N GLU A 535 -1.63 43.55 6.53
CA GLU A 535 -0.54 42.70 7.03
C GLU A 535 -0.23 41.53 6.08
N ALA A 536 -1.25 40.97 5.44
CA ALA A 536 -1.07 39.90 4.46
C ALA A 536 -0.45 40.44 3.16
N VAL A 537 -0.84 41.64 2.72
CA VAL A 537 -0.24 42.30 1.55
C VAL A 537 1.24 42.59 1.81
N ILE A 538 1.59 43.19 2.95
CA ILE A 538 2.98 43.45 3.34
C ILE A 538 3.79 42.15 3.38
N PHE A 539 3.24 41.08 3.97
CA PHE A 539 3.91 39.78 3.99
C PHE A 539 4.19 39.24 2.58
N LEU A 540 3.20 39.33 1.68
CA LEU A 540 3.31 38.82 0.32
C LEU A 540 4.26 39.65 -0.56
N THR A 541 4.33 40.97 -0.37
CA THR A 541 5.19 41.86 -1.14
C THR A 541 6.62 41.91 -0.60
N GLU A 542 6.81 42.10 0.71
CA GLU A 542 8.15 42.24 1.29
C GLU A 542 8.89 40.90 1.44
N ILE A 543 8.20 39.85 1.87
CA ILE A 543 8.84 38.56 2.19
C ILE A 543 8.75 37.60 1.01
N CYS A 544 7.56 37.41 0.43
CA CYS A 544 7.35 36.45 -0.65
C CYS A 544 7.67 36.99 -2.05
N LYS A 545 7.86 38.33 -2.20
CA LYS A 545 8.15 39.01 -3.47
C LYS A 545 7.24 38.60 -4.63
N VAL A 546 5.93 38.48 -4.38
CA VAL A 546 4.95 38.10 -5.41
C VAL A 546 4.85 39.20 -6.49
N ASN A 547 4.79 38.81 -7.76
CA ASN A 547 4.67 39.77 -8.87
C ASN A 547 3.37 40.61 -8.81
N PRO A 548 3.45 41.95 -8.75
CA PRO A 548 2.29 42.84 -8.62
C PRO A 548 1.60 43.17 -9.95
N HIS A 549 2.18 42.78 -11.10
CA HIS A 549 1.65 43.06 -12.45
C HIS A 549 0.86 41.91 -13.05
N MET A 550 0.71 40.83 -12.29
CA MET A 550 -0.08 39.67 -12.68
C MET A 550 -1.53 40.09 -12.86
N LYS A 551 -2.13 39.71 -13.99
CA LYS A 551 -3.53 40.01 -14.31
C LYS A 551 -4.41 38.80 -14.06
N ASP A 552 -5.60 39.06 -13.54
CA ASP A 552 -6.67 38.08 -13.42
C ASP A 552 -7.40 37.82 -14.74
N ARG A 553 -8.49 37.05 -14.70
CA ARG A 553 -9.37 36.77 -15.86
C ARG A 553 -10.03 38.02 -16.44
N TRP A 554 -10.24 39.07 -15.66
CA TRP A 554 -10.89 40.31 -16.07
C TRP A 554 -9.89 41.38 -16.54
N GLY A 555 -8.59 41.09 -16.43
CA GLY A 555 -7.51 41.99 -16.81
C GLY A 555 -7.12 42.98 -15.71
N ASN A 556 -7.68 42.82 -14.51
CA ASN A 556 -7.37 43.63 -13.34
C ASN A 556 -6.05 43.16 -12.72
N THR A 557 -5.31 44.11 -12.18
CA THR A 557 -4.16 43.87 -11.31
C THR A 557 -4.60 43.90 -9.84
N PRO A 558 -3.78 43.41 -8.89
CA PRO A 558 -4.07 43.54 -7.45
C PRO A 558 -4.31 45.00 -7.01
N LEU A 559 -3.67 45.95 -7.68
CA LEU A 559 -3.89 47.38 -7.43
C LEU A 559 -5.28 47.83 -7.88
N ASP A 560 -5.72 47.39 -9.06
CA ASP A 560 -7.04 47.70 -9.59
C ASP A 560 -8.13 47.13 -8.67
N ASP A 561 -7.94 45.91 -8.16
CA ASP A 561 -8.84 45.30 -7.18
C ASP A 561 -8.89 46.13 -5.89
N ALA A 562 -7.74 46.52 -5.32
CA ALA A 562 -7.70 47.38 -4.13
C ALA A 562 -8.41 48.74 -4.33
N MET A 563 -8.27 49.35 -5.52
CA MET A 563 -8.97 50.58 -5.88
C MET A 563 -10.47 50.36 -6.04
N GLN A 564 -10.87 49.25 -6.67
CA GLN A 564 -12.27 48.91 -6.91
C GLN A 564 -13.04 48.69 -5.60
N PHE A 565 -12.41 48.07 -4.61
CA PHE A 565 -13.01 47.82 -3.29
C PHE A 565 -12.79 48.97 -2.28
N GLY A 566 -12.01 50.00 -2.64
CA GLY A 566 -11.85 51.23 -1.85
C GLY A 566 -10.88 51.09 -0.66
N HIS A 567 -9.82 50.30 -0.80
CA HIS A 567 -8.82 50.06 0.25
C HIS A 567 -7.59 50.98 0.09
N ASP A 568 -7.72 52.26 0.44
CA ASP A 568 -6.70 53.31 0.24
C ASP A 568 -5.31 52.98 0.83
N VAL A 569 -5.28 52.31 2.00
CA VAL A 569 -4.03 51.91 2.67
C VAL A 569 -3.30 50.84 1.86
N VAL A 570 -4.03 49.86 1.33
CA VAL A 570 -3.46 48.80 0.49
C VAL A 570 -3.01 49.36 -0.86
N VAL A 571 -3.78 50.29 -1.44
CA VAL A 571 -3.41 51.01 -2.67
C VAL A 571 -2.06 51.71 -2.50
N SER A 572 -1.85 52.39 -1.37
CA SER A 572 -0.60 53.09 -1.08
C SER A 572 0.60 52.12 -0.99
N VAL A 573 0.41 50.97 -0.32
CA VAL A 573 1.45 49.93 -0.18
C VAL A 573 1.77 49.30 -1.54
N LEU A 574 0.76 48.96 -2.34
CA LEU A 574 0.93 48.34 -3.65
C LEU A 574 1.56 49.30 -4.67
N GLN A 575 1.21 50.59 -4.66
CA GLN A 575 1.82 51.60 -5.52
C GLN A 575 3.31 51.77 -5.22
N GLU A 576 3.69 51.77 -3.94
CA GLU A 576 5.09 51.85 -3.55
C GLU A 576 5.84 50.59 -3.96
N TYR A 577 5.26 49.41 -3.73
CA TYR A 577 5.86 48.15 -4.14
C TYR A 577 6.00 48.03 -5.66
N GLN A 578 5.04 48.51 -6.47
CA GLN A 578 5.16 48.54 -7.92
C GLN A 578 6.33 49.40 -8.41
N ARG A 579 6.64 50.52 -7.73
CA ARG A 579 7.81 51.34 -8.04
C ARG A 579 9.10 50.59 -7.75
N VAL A 580 9.20 50.00 -6.56
CA VAL A 580 10.36 49.21 -6.13
C VAL A 580 10.59 48.01 -7.04
N TYR A 581 9.51 47.31 -7.44
CA TYR A 581 9.58 46.15 -8.31
C TYR A 581 10.11 46.52 -9.71
N ASN A 582 9.69 47.66 -10.26
CA ASN A 582 10.17 48.16 -11.56
C ASN A 582 11.65 48.57 -11.52
N ASP A 583 12.17 49.04 -10.38
CA ASP A 583 13.58 49.37 -10.20
C ASP A 583 14.47 48.11 -10.05
N SER A 584 13.93 47.01 -9.52
CA SER A 584 14.64 45.74 -9.36
C SER A 584 14.77 44.88 -10.64
N ASP A 585 14.03 45.19 -11.71
CA ASP A 585 14.10 44.49 -13.01
C ASP A 585 15.23 45.04 -13.93
N SER A 586 16.19 45.79 -13.36
CA SER A 586 17.45 46.16 -14.02
C SER A 586 18.37 44.92 -14.15
N PRO A 587 19.13 44.72 -15.26
CA PRO A 587 19.73 43.43 -15.61
C PRO A 587 20.94 42.98 -14.76
N TYR A 588 21.08 43.44 -13.52
CA TYR A 588 22.26 43.18 -12.66
C TYR A 588 22.00 42.23 -11.47
N ASP A 589 20.75 41.90 -11.11
CA ASP A 589 20.44 41.13 -9.89
C ASP A 589 20.20 39.61 -10.10
N THR A 590 20.43 39.09 -11.31
CA THR A 590 20.26 37.65 -11.62
C THR A 590 21.30 36.74 -10.96
N GLU A 591 22.40 37.26 -10.39
CA GLU A 591 23.41 36.46 -9.67
C GLU A 591 23.13 36.30 -8.17
N GLU A 592 22.52 37.28 -7.50
CA GLU A 592 22.21 37.20 -6.06
C GLU A 592 20.94 36.38 -5.74
N ALA A 593 19.98 36.35 -6.67
CA ALA A 593 18.78 35.51 -6.56
C ALA A 593 19.10 34.01 -6.69
N ASN A 594 20.09 33.66 -7.52
CA ASN A 594 20.56 32.27 -7.65
C ASN A 594 21.31 31.79 -6.41
N THR A 595 22.11 32.65 -5.77
CA THR A 595 22.88 32.27 -4.58
C THR A 595 22.01 32.09 -3.34
N THR A 596 20.93 32.85 -3.19
CA THR A 596 19.97 32.71 -2.07
C THR A 596 19.02 31.52 -2.24
N LEU A 597 18.62 31.19 -3.47
CA LEU A 597 17.92 29.93 -3.77
C LEU A 597 18.84 28.72 -3.53
N GLU A 598 20.10 28.78 -3.94
CA GLU A 598 21.08 27.71 -3.67
C GLU A 598 21.37 27.52 -2.16
N THR A 599 21.37 28.59 -1.36
CA THR A 599 21.57 28.46 0.09
C THR A 599 20.36 27.82 0.78
N LEU A 600 19.13 28.13 0.34
CA LEU A 600 17.91 27.50 0.85
C LEU A 600 17.74 26.07 0.35
N GLU A 601 18.16 25.76 -0.88
CA GLU A 601 18.24 24.38 -1.40
C GLU A 601 19.32 23.55 -0.70
N SER A 602 20.36 24.16 -0.13
CA SER A 602 21.41 23.45 0.63
C SER A 602 21.01 23.08 2.07
N ILE A 603 19.92 23.66 2.59
CA ILE A 603 19.44 23.48 3.98
C ILE A 603 18.24 22.51 4.04
N VAL A 604 17.70 22.07 2.89
CA VAL A 604 16.62 21.07 2.74
C VAL A 604 17.17 19.80 2.10
#